data_AF-A0A2X3H0E5-F1
#
_entry.id   AF-A0A2X3H0E5-F1
#
_cell.length_a   1.000
_cell.length_b   1.000
_cell.length_c   1.000
_cell.angle_alpha   90.00
_cell.angle_beta   90.00
_cell.angle_gamma   90.00
#
_symmetry.space_group_name_H-M   'P 1'
#
loop_
_entity.id
_entity.type
_entity.pdbx_description
1 polymer ?
#
loop_
_entity_poly.entity_id
_entity_poly.type
_entity_poly.pdbx_seq_one_letter_code
_entity_poly.pdbx_strand_id
1 'polypeptide(L)'
;MRHGPAHTVTVVSLSILLGGQSALLHAQATFNMDLLEKNDHLPAVDLQRFNQQAGQPPGAYPVSWQVNGVTLDARKTVTFRQNDRGQLTPCLKPEDLLQAGVNPAVLSQATGATSRSCPELNALLPGSTVNFDFAHQRLVMTIPQTLMTHRARDNVPSALWDEGISAFQSNYRYSGASQRTREAAPSAITI
;
A
#
# COMPACT_ATOMS: atom_id res chain seq x y z
N MET A 1 21.70 26.67 93.96
CA MET A 1 22.16 26.56 92.56
C MET A 1 20.99 26.05 91.74
N ARG A 2 20.57 26.83 90.74
CA ARG A 2 19.40 26.62 89.87
C ARG A 2 19.78 25.72 88.69
N HIS A 3 18.89 24.81 88.31
CA HIS A 3 18.77 24.35 86.93
C HIS A 3 17.28 24.27 86.57
N GLY A 4 16.85 25.13 85.64
CA GLY A 4 15.49 25.12 85.08
C GLY A 4 15.42 24.22 83.83
N PRO A 5 14.21 23.81 83.41
CA PRO A 5 14.04 22.83 82.33
C PRO A 5 14.36 23.44 80.96
N ALA A 6 15.07 22.66 80.14
CA ALA A 6 15.39 23.02 78.77
C ALA A 6 14.17 22.79 77.86
N HIS A 7 13.64 23.85 77.27
CA HIS A 7 12.62 23.78 76.22
C HIS A 7 13.32 23.77 74.86
N THR A 8 13.31 22.63 74.17
CA THR A 8 13.77 22.50 72.78
C THR A 8 12.66 22.94 71.82
N VAL A 9 12.88 24.06 71.13
CA VAL A 9 11.99 24.58 70.08
C VAL A 9 12.45 24.00 68.73
N THR A 10 11.68 23.08 68.16
CA THR A 10 11.92 22.54 66.81
C THR A 10 11.21 23.41 65.77
N VAL A 11 11.97 24.13 64.96
CA VAL A 11 11.45 24.92 63.82
C VAL A 11 11.32 24.00 62.61
N VAL A 12 10.08 23.68 62.21
CA VAL A 12 9.80 22.92 60.98
C VAL A 12 9.64 23.93 59.84
N SER A 13 10.66 24.06 59.00
CA SER A 13 10.63 24.93 57.83
C SER A 13 9.90 24.23 56.68
N LEU A 14 8.70 24.69 56.34
CA LEU A 14 7.89 24.18 55.23
C LEU A 14 8.28 24.89 53.93
N SER A 15 9.20 24.29 53.17
CA SER A 15 9.62 24.80 51.85
C SER A 15 8.58 24.44 50.79
N ILE A 16 7.77 25.42 50.37
CA ILE A 16 6.82 25.26 49.25
C ILE A 16 7.61 25.42 47.94
N LEU A 17 7.91 24.32 47.27
CA LEU A 17 8.44 24.31 45.90
C LEU A 17 7.31 24.66 44.92
N LEU A 18 7.18 25.94 44.55
CA LEU A 18 6.38 26.38 43.41
C LEU A 18 7.06 25.92 42.11
N GLY A 19 6.86 24.65 41.74
CA GLY A 19 7.17 24.15 40.42
C GLY A 19 6.24 24.79 39.40
N GLY A 20 6.73 25.79 38.67
CA GLY A 20 6.01 26.40 37.56
C GLY A 20 5.74 25.38 36.47
N GLN A 21 4.49 24.92 36.39
CA GLN A 21 4.03 24.06 35.30
C GLN A 21 3.77 24.97 34.11
N SER A 22 4.79 25.17 33.27
CA SER A 22 4.61 25.87 32.01
C SER A 22 3.71 25.02 31.11
N ALA A 23 2.42 25.33 31.09
CA ALA A 23 1.53 24.78 30.08
C ALA A 23 2.01 25.27 28.72
N LEU A 24 2.39 24.34 27.83
CA LEU A 24 2.68 24.67 26.45
C LEU A 24 1.40 25.22 25.81
N LEU A 25 1.37 26.54 25.60
CA LEU A 25 0.34 27.19 24.82
C LEU A 25 0.50 26.75 23.36
N HIS A 26 -0.31 25.79 22.93
CA HIS A 26 -0.36 25.38 21.53
C HIS A 26 -1.21 26.40 20.78
N ALA A 27 -0.57 27.29 20.02
CA ALA A 27 -1.28 28.10 19.04
C ALA A 27 -1.83 27.17 17.96
N GLN A 28 -3.16 27.10 17.83
CA GLN A 28 -3.79 26.36 16.74
C GLN A 28 -3.67 27.18 15.46
N ALA A 29 -3.18 26.55 14.38
CA ALA A 29 -3.14 27.19 13.07
C ALA A 29 -4.57 27.35 12.55
N THR A 30 -4.94 28.59 12.21
CA THR A 30 -6.27 28.92 11.67
C THR A 30 -6.13 29.48 10.27
N PHE A 31 -6.90 28.93 9.34
CA PHE A 31 -6.96 29.40 7.96
C PHE A 31 -7.73 30.73 7.84
N ASN A 32 -7.16 31.73 7.15
CA ASN A 32 -7.84 33.00 6.87
C ASN A 32 -8.75 32.87 5.63
N MET A 33 -10.05 33.06 5.83
CA MET A 33 -11.09 32.87 4.81
C MET A 33 -11.08 33.92 3.70
N ASP A 34 -10.51 35.11 3.94
CA ASP A 34 -10.48 36.19 2.96
C ASP A 34 -9.42 35.97 1.86
N LEU A 35 -8.57 34.95 2.02
CA LEU A 35 -7.55 34.57 1.04
C LEU A 35 -8.07 33.59 -0.03
N LEU A 36 -9.32 33.13 0.07
CA LEU A 36 -9.92 32.28 -0.95
C LEU A 36 -10.64 33.12 -2.00
N GLU A 37 -10.39 32.80 -3.26
CA GLU A 37 -11.17 33.31 -4.39
C GLU A 37 -12.62 32.82 -4.26
N LYS A 38 -13.53 33.74 -3.93
CA LYS A 38 -14.97 33.46 -3.85
C LYS A 38 -15.61 33.81 -5.18
N ASN A 39 -16.25 32.84 -5.81
CA ASN A 39 -17.24 33.08 -6.87
C ASN A 39 -18.62 33.21 -6.22
N ASP A 40 -19.40 34.22 -6.61
CA ASP A 40 -20.73 34.55 -6.03
C ASP A 40 -21.78 33.41 -6.12
N HIS A 41 -21.45 32.32 -6.81
CA HIS A 41 -22.31 31.15 -7.00
C HIS A 41 -21.90 29.93 -6.15
N LEU A 42 -20.87 30.03 -5.31
CA LEU A 42 -20.46 28.91 -4.46
C LEU A 42 -21.32 28.87 -3.19
N PRO A 43 -21.93 27.72 -2.85
CA PRO A 43 -22.61 27.56 -1.57
C PRO A 43 -21.62 27.77 -0.41
N ALA A 44 -22.12 28.20 0.75
CA ALA A 44 -21.30 28.39 1.94
C ALA A 44 -20.59 27.06 2.31
N VAL A 45 -19.30 26.97 2.01
CA VAL A 45 -18.46 25.82 2.34
C VAL A 45 -17.96 25.97 3.77
N ASP A 46 -18.15 24.94 4.60
CA ASP A 46 -17.51 24.88 5.92
C ASP A 46 -16.01 24.56 5.75
N LEU A 47 -15.19 25.59 5.94
CA LEU A 47 -13.74 25.53 5.82
C LEU A 47 -13.04 25.27 7.16
N GLN A 48 -13.78 25.24 8.28
CA GLN A 48 -13.18 24.99 9.60
C GLN A 48 -12.53 23.62 9.68
N ARG A 49 -13.01 22.67 8.88
CA ARG A 49 -12.42 21.35 8.73
C ARG A 49 -10.96 21.35 8.27
N PHE A 50 -10.53 22.33 7.47
CA PHE A 50 -9.13 22.42 7.02
C PHE A 50 -8.15 22.82 8.14
N ASN A 51 -8.65 23.31 9.27
CA ASN A 51 -7.83 23.57 10.45
C ASN A 51 -7.45 22.28 11.21
N GLN A 52 -8.02 21.13 10.83
CA GLN A 52 -7.71 19.81 11.41
C GLN A 52 -6.69 19.06 10.54
N GLN A 53 -5.80 18.29 11.16
CA GLN A 53 -4.77 17.50 10.46
C GLN A 53 -5.34 16.46 9.46
N ALA A 54 -6.63 16.12 9.55
CA ALA A 54 -7.34 15.19 8.65
C ALA A 54 -8.59 15.83 7.99
N GLY A 55 -8.47 17.10 7.59
CA GLY A 55 -9.58 17.96 7.15
C GLY A 55 -10.13 17.74 5.74
N GLN A 56 -9.66 16.75 4.98
CA GLN A 56 -9.94 16.64 3.55
C GLN A 56 -11.39 16.18 3.26
N PRO A 57 -12.06 16.73 2.23
CA PRO A 57 -13.40 16.28 1.83
C PRO A 57 -13.49 14.81 1.41
N PRO A 58 -14.61 14.14 1.71
CA PRO A 58 -14.98 12.97 0.91
C PRO A 58 -15.21 13.43 -0.54
N GLY A 59 -14.83 12.58 -1.50
CA GLY A 59 -14.85 12.94 -2.91
C GLY A 59 -14.02 12.01 -3.77
N ALA A 60 -14.01 12.27 -5.08
CA ALA A 60 -13.21 11.53 -6.03
C ALA A 60 -11.83 12.18 -6.18
N TYR A 61 -10.77 11.43 -5.92
CA TYR A 61 -9.39 11.90 -6.03
C TYR A 61 -8.60 11.03 -7.02
N PRO A 62 -7.83 11.61 -7.94
CA PRO A 62 -6.84 10.87 -8.69
C PRO A 62 -5.72 10.45 -7.75
N VAL A 63 -5.33 9.18 -7.78
CA VAL A 63 -4.27 8.64 -6.94
C VAL A 63 -3.33 7.72 -7.72
N SER A 64 -2.06 7.73 -7.33
CA SER A 64 -1.14 6.62 -7.60
C SER A 64 -1.55 5.46 -6.70
N TRP A 65 -2.07 4.42 -7.33
CA TRP A 65 -2.56 3.22 -6.66
C TRP A 65 -1.42 2.21 -6.52
N GLN A 66 -1.14 1.80 -5.29
CA GLN A 66 -0.10 0.81 -4.96
C GLN A 66 -0.66 -0.32 -4.10
N VAL A 67 -0.35 -1.57 -4.47
CA VAL A 67 -0.72 -2.77 -3.72
C VAL A 67 0.53 -3.60 -3.46
N ASN A 68 0.78 -3.95 -2.20
CA ASN A 68 1.95 -4.75 -1.79
C ASN A 68 3.28 -4.21 -2.34
N GLY A 69 3.41 -2.87 -2.40
CA GLY A 69 4.61 -2.18 -2.91
C GLY A 69 4.70 -2.04 -4.43
N VAL A 70 3.72 -2.54 -5.20
CA VAL A 70 3.69 -2.43 -6.66
C VAL A 70 2.66 -1.39 -7.09
N THR A 71 3.08 -0.44 -7.91
CA THR A 71 2.16 0.53 -8.55
C THR A 71 1.37 -0.16 -9.66
N LEU A 72 0.05 -0.20 -9.53
CA LEU A 72 -0.84 -0.78 -10.54
C LEU A 72 -1.30 0.26 -11.56
N ASP A 73 -1.55 1.48 -11.08
CA ASP A 73 -1.95 2.61 -11.90
C ASP A 73 -1.35 3.88 -11.29
N ALA A 74 -0.74 4.72 -12.13
CA ALA A 74 -0.16 5.98 -11.70
C ALA A 74 -1.22 7.07 -11.46
N ARG A 75 -2.43 6.93 -12.02
CA ARG A 75 -3.46 7.97 -11.97
C ARG A 75 -4.88 7.40 -12.08
N LYS A 76 -5.27 6.58 -11.10
CA LYS A 76 -6.63 6.06 -10.96
C LYS A 76 -7.50 7.00 -10.12
N THR A 77 -8.69 7.34 -10.60
CA THR A 77 -9.66 8.08 -9.79
C THR A 77 -10.37 7.14 -8.82
N VAL A 78 -10.25 7.39 -7.53
CA VAL A 78 -10.89 6.61 -6.46
C VAL A 78 -11.80 7.53 -5.65
N THR A 79 -13.00 7.07 -5.34
CA THR A 79 -13.93 7.78 -4.45
C THR A 79 -13.58 7.47 -3.01
N PHE A 80 -13.40 8.50 -2.19
CA PHE A 80 -13.15 8.42 -0.76
C PHE A 80 -14.35 8.87 0.03
N ARG A 81 -14.61 8.19 1.14
CA ARG A 81 -15.63 8.57 2.12
C ARG A 81 -14.98 8.78 3.47
N GLN A 82 -15.69 9.46 4.35
CA GLN A 82 -15.25 9.63 5.72
C GLN A 82 -15.76 8.45 6.57
N ASN A 83 -14.87 7.82 7.34
CA ASN A 83 -15.23 6.80 8.30
C ASN A 83 -15.69 7.42 9.64
N ASP A 84 -16.10 6.59 10.59
CA ASP A 84 -16.59 7.02 11.92
C ASP A 84 -15.54 7.81 12.73
N ARG A 85 -14.25 7.72 12.36
CA ARG A 85 -13.14 8.45 12.98
C ARG A 85 -12.79 9.75 12.25
N GLY A 86 -13.57 10.13 11.24
CA GLY A 86 -13.31 11.33 10.46
C GLY A 86 -12.23 11.17 9.39
N GLN A 87 -11.69 9.98 9.15
CA GLN A 87 -10.60 9.74 8.19
C GLN A 87 -11.14 9.33 6.81
N LEU A 88 -10.40 9.66 5.76
CA LEU A 88 -10.74 9.24 4.40
C LEU A 88 -10.40 7.76 4.16
N THR A 89 -11.42 6.94 3.91
CA THR A 89 -11.30 5.55 3.46
C THR A 89 -11.68 5.46 1.97
N PRO A 90 -10.90 4.76 1.13
CA PRO A 90 -11.26 4.54 -0.27
C PRO A 90 -12.46 3.60 -0.39
N CYS A 91 -13.27 3.87 -1.39
CA CYS A 91 -14.41 3.05 -1.75
C CYS A 91 -14.04 2.12 -2.91
N LEU A 92 -13.64 0.91 -2.56
CA LEU A 92 -13.15 -0.09 -3.53
C LEU A 92 -14.29 -1.00 -3.94
N LYS A 93 -14.52 -1.09 -5.25
CA LYS A 93 -15.51 -1.99 -5.82
C LYS A 93 -14.93 -3.41 -6.02
N PRO A 94 -15.75 -4.44 -6.29
CA PRO A 94 -15.22 -5.77 -6.59
C PRO A 94 -14.20 -5.78 -7.75
N GLU A 95 -14.44 -5.00 -8.82
CA GLU A 95 -13.52 -4.84 -9.94
C GLU A 95 -12.16 -4.24 -9.55
N ASP A 96 -12.18 -3.33 -8.58
CA ASP A 96 -10.99 -2.68 -8.02
C ASP A 96 -10.12 -3.70 -7.28
N LEU A 97 -10.74 -4.59 -6.51
CA LEU A 97 -10.06 -5.65 -5.76
C LEU A 97 -9.54 -6.76 -6.67
N LEU A 98 -10.28 -7.10 -7.72
CA LEU A 98 -9.79 -8.01 -8.77
C LEU A 98 -8.55 -7.44 -9.47
N GLN A 99 -8.58 -6.15 -9.81
CA GLN A 99 -7.41 -5.47 -10.37
C GLN A 99 -6.25 -5.42 -9.37
N ALA A 100 -6.53 -5.29 -8.07
CA ALA A 100 -5.54 -5.40 -6.99
C ALA A 100 -4.91 -6.80 -6.86
N GLY A 101 -5.43 -7.81 -7.57
CA GLY A 101 -4.94 -9.18 -7.55
C GLY A 101 -5.59 -10.07 -6.49
N VAL A 102 -6.68 -9.64 -5.87
CA VAL A 102 -7.45 -10.47 -4.93
C VAL A 102 -8.05 -11.67 -5.66
N ASN A 103 -8.07 -12.83 -5.01
CA ASN A 103 -8.62 -14.05 -5.58
C ASN A 103 -10.15 -13.93 -5.77
N PRO A 104 -10.69 -14.18 -6.98
CA PRO A 104 -12.13 -14.14 -7.23
C PRO A 104 -12.95 -15.04 -6.28
N ALA A 105 -12.40 -16.19 -5.87
CA ALA A 105 -13.04 -17.11 -4.94
C ALA A 105 -13.13 -16.56 -3.51
N VAL A 106 -12.23 -15.65 -3.12
CA VAL A 106 -12.30 -14.94 -1.84
C VAL A 106 -13.38 -13.86 -1.91
N LEU A 107 -13.43 -13.11 -3.02
CA LEU A 107 -14.43 -12.06 -3.22
C LEU A 107 -15.87 -12.59 -3.30
N SER A 108 -16.07 -13.78 -3.89
CA SER A 108 -17.41 -14.38 -3.96
C SER A 108 -17.95 -14.83 -2.60
N GLN A 109 -17.06 -15.12 -1.64
CA GLN A 109 -17.41 -15.45 -0.26
C GLN A 109 -17.56 -14.20 0.62
N ALA A 110 -16.99 -13.08 0.21
CA ALA A 110 -17.00 -11.84 0.96
C ALA A 110 -18.36 -11.14 0.82
N THR A 111 -19.28 -11.45 1.74
CA THR A 111 -20.61 -10.82 1.81
C THR A 111 -20.48 -9.33 2.11
N GLY A 112 -21.01 -8.47 1.24
CA GLY A 112 -21.05 -7.03 1.47
C GLY A 112 -20.20 -6.17 0.54
N ALA A 113 -19.47 -6.75 -0.43
CA ALA A 113 -18.92 -6.02 -1.56
C ALA A 113 -19.93 -5.97 -2.72
N THR A 114 -20.92 -5.08 -2.62
CA THR A 114 -21.79 -4.72 -3.76
C THR A 114 -21.31 -3.41 -4.35
N SER A 115 -21.68 -3.10 -5.59
CA SER A 115 -21.37 -1.80 -6.20
C SER A 115 -21.94 -0.59 -5.43
N ARG A 116 -22.90 -0.81 -4.52
CA ARG A 116 -23.50 0.21 -3.65
C ARG A 116 -22.93 0.24 -2.23
N SER A 117 -22.36 -0.86 -1.76
CA SER A 117 -21.78 -0.96 -0.42
C SER A 117 -20.28 -0.75 -0.48
N CYS A 118 -19.79 -0.01 0.49
CA CYS A 118 -18.41 0.44 0.54
C CYS A 118 -17.81 0.01 1.87
N PRO A 119 -17.60 -1.31 2.03
CA PRO A 119 -17.10 -1.86 3.28
C PRO A 119 -15.65 -1.42 3.48
N GLU A 120 -15.25 -1.34 4.75
CA GLU A 120 -13.84 -1.16 5.11
C GLU A 120 -13.01 -2.33 4.58
N LEU A 121 -11.85 -2.04 3.97
CA LEU A 121 -11.00 -3.04 3.32
C LEU A 121 -10.63 -4.19 4.27
N ASN A 122 -10.33 -3.86 5.53
CA ASN A 122 -9.97 -4.86 6.55
C ASN A 122 -11.14 -5.77 6.94
N ALA A 123 -12.38 -5.25 6.91
CA ALA A 123 -13.57 -6.05 7.19
C ALA A 123 -13.85 -7.03 6.04
N LEU A 124 -13.59 -6.62 4.80
CA LEU A 124 -13.76 -7.47 3.62
C LEU A 124 -12.62 -8.49 3.46
N LEU A 125 -11.39 -8.06 3.70
CA LEU A 125 -10.16 -8.83 3.54
C LEU A 125 -9.33 -8.74 4.84
N PRO A 126 -9.58 -9.65 5.81
CA PRO A 126 -8.91 -9.63 7.10
C PRO A 126 -7.39 -9.59 6.99
N GLY A 127 -6.75 -8.69 7.77
CA GLY A 127 -5.30 -8.48 7.74
C GLY A 127 -4.82 -7.53 6.65
N SER A 128 -5.73 -6.98 5.83
CA SER A 128 -5.39 -5.94 4.85
C SER A 128 -5.31 -4.57 5.51
N THR A 129 -4.44 -3.71 4.99
CA THR A 129 -4.29 -2.31 5.44
C THR A 129 -4.46 -1.35 4.28
N VAL A 130 -4.94 -0.15 4.59
CA VAL A 130 -5.19 0.93 3.64
C VAL A 130 -4.60 2.21 4.20
N ASN A 131 -3.81 2.93 3.41
CA ASN A 131 -3.26 4.22 3.79
C ASN A 131 -3.36 5.18 2.60
N PHE A 132 -4.02 6.31 2.80
CA PHE A 132 -4.11 7.35 1.80
C PHE A 132 -3.25 8.55 2.19
N ASP A 133 -2.16 8.72 1.46
CA ASP A 133 -1.28 9.88 1.53
C ASP A 133 -1.82 10.96 0.58
N PHE A 134 -2.68 11.83 1.12
CA PHE A 134 -3.34 12.87 0.35
C PHE A 134 -2.35 13.85 -0.29
N ALA A 135 -1.29 14.21 0.44
CA ALA A 135 -0.30 15.19 -0.02
C ALA A 135 0.43 14.72 -1.29
N HIS A 136 0.72 13.42 -1.39
CA HIS A 136 1.34 12.81 -2.56
C HIS A 136 0.34 12.14 -3.50
N GLN A 137 -0.97 12.29 -3.26
CA GLN A 137 -2.03 11.60 -3.99
C GLN A 137 -1.75 10.10 -4.15
N ARG A 138 -1.35 9.42 -3.07
CA ARG A 138 -0.91 8.02 -3.12
C ARG A 138 -1.77 7.15 -2.22
N LEU A 139 -2.39 6.14 -2.83
CA LEU A 139 -3.16 5.13 -2.12
C LEU A 139 -2.31 3.86 -2.00
N VAL A 140 -1.89 3.53 -0.79
CA VAL A 140 -1.07 2.34 -0.49
C VAL A 140 -1.92 1.30 0.23
N MET A 141 -1.94 0.09 -0.31
CA MET A 141 -2.69 -1.03 0.24
C MET A 141 -1.77 -2.23 0.45
N THR A 142 -1.97 -2.93 1.57
CA THR A 142 -1.35 -4.23 1.82
C THR A 142 -2.43 -5.27 1.89
N ILE A 143 -2.29 -6.35 1.13
CA ILE A 143 -3.25 -7.46 1.07
C ILE A 143 -2.48 -8.77 1.34
N PRO A 144 -2.91 -9.60 2.31
CA PRO A 144 -2.29 -10.89 2.56
C PRO A 144 -2.24 -11.78 1.32
N GLN A 145 -1.09 -12.41 1.06
CA GLN A 145 -0.87 -13.26 -0.11
C GLN A 145 -1.84 -14.44 -0.19
N THR A 146 -2.33 -14.94 0.95
CA THR A 146 -3.34 -16.01 1.02
C THR A 146 -4.69 -15.61 0.44
N LEU A 147 -4.98 -14.32 0.37
CA LEU A 147 -6.21 -13.77 -0.22
C LEU A 147 -6.02 -13.37 -1.69
N MET A 148 -4.79 -13.43 -2.20
CA MET A 148 -4.45 -13.05 -3.56
C MET A 148 -4.54 -14.25 -4.50
N THR A 149 -4.73 -13.97 -5.79
CA THR A 149 -4.59 -14.99 -6.83
C THR A 149 -3.13 -15.44 -6.86
N HIS A 150 -2.89 -16.71 -6.55
CA HIS A 150 -1.56 -17.30 -6.68
C HIS A 150 -1.10 -17.20 -8.13
N ARG A 151 -0.02 -16.46 -8.36
CA ARG A 151 0.76 -16.55 -9.58
C ARG A 151 2.06 -17.26 -9.23
N ALA A 152 2.33 -18.40 -9.86
CA ALA A 152 3.65 -18.98 -9.79
C ALA A 152 4.67 -17.95 -10.33
N ARG A 153 5.90 -17.95 -9.79
CA ARG A 153 6.97 -17.15 -10.41
C ARG A 153 7.09 -17.56 -11.87
N ASP A 154 7.26 -16.56 -12.74
CA ASP A 154 7.38 -16.75 -14.19
C ASP A 154 6.11 -17.29 -14.88
N ASN A 155 4.96 -17.22 -14.22
CA ASN A 155 3.68 -17.59 -14.83
C ASN A 155 3.25 -16.56 -15.88
N VAL A 156 3.27 -16.96 -17.15
CA VAL A 156 2.72 -16.18 -18.26
C VAL A 156 1.21 -16.43 -18.33
N PRO A 157 0.36 -15.39 -18.23
CA PRO A 157 -1.09 -15.53 -18.41
C PRO A 157 -1.43 -16.23 -19.73
N SER A 158 -2.37 -17.17 -19.71
CA SER A 158 -2.82 -17.89 -20.91
C SER A 158 -3.39 -16.96 -21.98
N ALA A 159 -3.94 -15.80 -21.59
CA ALA A 159 -4.39 -14.77 -22.52
C ALA A 159 -3.25 -14.15 -23.36
N LEU A 160 -1.98 -14.34 -22.97
CA LEU A 160 -0.79 -13.91 -23.71
C LEU A 160 -0.15 -15.04 -24.52
N TRP A 161 -0.70 -16.26 -24.47
CA TRP A 161 -0.14 -17.38 -25.21
C TRP A 161 -0.51 -17.23 -26.69
N ASP A 162 0.47 -17.43 -27.56
CA ASP A 162 0.28 -17.51 -29.01
C ASP A 162 0.28 -18.99 -29.41
N GLU A 163 -0.80 -19.44 -30.03
CA GLU A 163 -0.93 -20.81 -30.56
C GLU A 163 -0.07 -21.04 -31.82
N GLY A 164 0.53 -19.96 -32.34
CA GLY A 164 1.30 -19.98 -33.57
C GLY A 164 0.41 -20.14 -34.79
N ILE A 165 1.01 -20.64 -35.88
CA ILE A 165 0.33 -20.86 -37.15
C ILE A 165 0.38 -22.33 -37.54
N SER A 166 -0.64 -22.81 -38.25
CA SER A 166 -0.64 -24.15 -38.84
C SER A 166 0.47 -24.28 -39.89
N ALA A 167 1.43 -25.17 -39.65
CA ALA A 167 2.56 -25.37 -40.56
C ALA A 167 2.92 -26.85 -40.72
N PHE A 168 3.30 -27.24 -41.94
CA PHE A 168 3.97 -28.51 -42.22
C PHE A 168 5.49 -28.28 -42.26
N GLN A 169 6.26 -29.04 -41.48
CA GLN A 169 7.71 -28.90 -41.41
C GLN A 169 8.40 -30.27 -41.55
N SER A 170 9.45 -30.32 -42.37
CA SER A 170 10.29 -31.51 -42.55
C SER A 170 11.76 -31.11 -42.47
N ASN A 171 12.52 -31.78 -41.61
CA ASN A 171 13.94 -31.53 -41.40
C ASN A 171 14.73 -32.82 -41.71
N TYR A 172 15.66 -32.76 -42.67
CA TYR A 172 16.53 -33.88 -43.03
C TYR A 172 18.01 -33.50 -42.90
N ARG A 173 18.80 -34.36 -42.22
CA ARG A 173 20.24 -34.18 -42.06
C ARG A 173 20.96 -35.46 -42.44
N TYR A 174 21.85 -35.37 -43.44
CA TYR A 174 22.74 -36.46 -43.84
C TYR A 174 24.20 -36.01 -43.68
N SER A 175 25.00 -36.82 -42.98
CA SER A 175 26.43 -36.57 -42.78
C SER A 175 27.21 -37.88 -42.90
N GLY A 176 28.35 -37.86 -43.57
CA GLY A 176 29.23 -39.01 -43.75
C GLY A 176 30.69 -38.63 -43.62
N ALA A 177 31.49 -39.54 -43.06
CA ALA A 177 32.94 -39.42 -42.97
C ALA A 177 33.58 -40.69 -43.55
N SER A 178 34.66 -40.52 -44.30
CA SER A 178 35.44 -41.63 -44.87
C SER A 178 36.87 -41.50 -44.36
N GLN A 179 37.36 -42.54 -43.69
CA GLN A 179 38.74 -42.64 -43.26
C GLN A 179 39.36 -43.87 -43.91
N ARG A 180 40.55 -43.72 -44.49
CA ARG A 180 41.33 -44.82 -45.00
C ARG A 180 42.69 -44.83 -44.32
N THR A 181 43.00 -45.94 -43.67
CA THR A 181 44.34 -46.22 -43.14
C THR A 181 45.02 -47.17 -44.13
N ARG A 182 46.28 -46.90 -44.48
CA ARG A 182 47.07 -47.77 -45.36
C ARG A 182 47.77 -48.82 -44.51
N GLU A 183 47.51 -50.10 -44.79
CA GLU A 183 48.29 -51.20 -44.22
C GLU A 183 49.55 -51.41 -45.07
N ALA A 184 50.73 -51.36 -44.43
CA ALA A 184 52.01 -51.55 -45.11
C ALA A 184 52.24 -53.06 -45.34
N ALA A 185 52.47 -53.46 -46.59
CA ALA A 185 52.78 -54.85 -46.93
C ALA A 185 54.16 -55.25 -46.40
N PRO A 186 54.35 -56.48 -45.86
CA PRO A 186 55.64 -56.92 -45.37
C PRO A 186 56.62 -57.12 -46.53
N SER A 187 57.77 -56.45 -46.47
CA SER A 187 58.90 -56.70 -47.37
C SER A 187 59.53 -58.05 -46.99
N ALA A 188 59.41 -59.05 -47.88
CA ALA A 188 60.19 -60.27 -47.78
C ALA A 188 61.64 -59.95 -48.19
N ILE A 189 62.52 -59.80 -47.20
CA ILE A 189 63.97 -59.84 -47.41
C ILE A 189 64.35 -61.32 -47.59
N THR A 190 64.75 -61.69 -48.80
CA THR A 190 65.42 -62.96 -49.07
C THR A 190 66.91 -62.78 -48.80
N ILE A 191 67.47 -63.63 -47.93
CA ILE A 191 68.90 -63.71 -47.58
C ILE A 191 69.68 -64.35 -48.72
#